data_AF-X1K0I2-F1
#
_entry.id   AF-X1K0I2-F1
#
_cell.length_a   1.000
_cell.length_b   1.000
_cell.length_c   1.000
_cell.angle_alpha   90.00
_cell.angle_beta   90.00
_cell.angle_gamma   90.00
#
_symmetry.space_group_name_H-M   'P 1'
#
loop_
_entity.id
_entity.type
_entity.pdbx_description
1 polymer ?
#
loop_
_entity_poly.entity_id
_entity_poly.type
_entity_poly.pdbx_seq_one_letter_code
_entity_poly.pdbx_strand_id
1 'polypeptide(L)'
;PFTEMSSEHGIAQLGAKLVFTTEPERSMASGFCGFNMAYFGGINQFGEPIADMSVDINGAGYGATRNRDGVDVAGAVFAPESDVGDAESEELHLPFIYLY
;
A
#
# COMPACT_ATOMS: atom_id res chain seq x y z
N PRO A 1 -0.38 -1.16 -15.43
CA PRO A 1 0.31 -1.12 -14.12
C PRO A 1 1.79 -0.71 -14.17
N PHE A 2 2.66 -1.33 -15.00
CA PHE A 2 4.11 -1.06 -14.94
C PHE A 2 4.54 0.39 -15.22
N THR A 3 3.91 1.07 -16.19
CA THR A 3 4.26 2.45 -16.54
C THR A 3 3.97 3.42 -15.39
N GLU A 4 2.82 3.26 -14.75
CA GLU A 4 2.40 4.06 -13.59
C GLU A 4 3.35 3.87 -12.42
N MET A 5 3.60 2.63 -12.00
CA MET A 5 4.59 2.32 -10.96
C MET A 5 5.97 2.90 -11.27
N SER A 6 6.41 2.82 -12.54
CA SER A 6 7.72 3.38 -12.92
C SER A 6 7.75 4.90 -12.82
N SER A 7 6.61 5.56 -13.09
CA SER A 7 6.48 7.01 -13.04
C SER A 7 6.51 7.49 -11.59
N GLU A 8 5.74 6.86 -10.71
CA GLU A 8 5.70 7.19 -9.28
C GLU A 8 7.06 6.96 -8.61
N HIS A 9 7.66 5.80 -8.86
CA HIS A 9 9.00 5.50 -8.36
C HIS A 9 10.02 6.51 -8.88
N GLY A 10 9.97 6.85 -10.17
CA GLY A 10 10.85 7.83 -10.79
C GLY A 10 10.73 9.21 -10.13
N ILE A 11 9.50 9.69 -9.92
CA ILE A 11 9.23 10.99 -9.27
C ILE A 11 9.76 10.99 -7.83
N ALA A 12 9.52 9.94 -7.06
CA ALA A 12 10.02 9.81 -5.69
C ALA A 12 11.56 9.90 -5.63
N GLN A 13 12.25 9.16 -6.50
CA GLN A 13 13.72 9.15 -6.56
C GLN A 13 14.31 10.49 -7.02
N LEU A 14 13.64 11.19 -7.95
CA LEU A 14 14.04 12.53 -8.36
C LEU A 14 13.87 13.53 -7.21
N GLY A 15 12.73 13.51 -6.54
CA GLY A 15 12.46 14.36 -5.36
C GLY A 15 13.49 14.13 -4.27
N ALA A 16 13.79 12.87 -3.95
CA ALA A 16 14.81 12.49 -2.97
C ALA A 16 16.17 13.12 -3.30
N LYS A 17 16.64 12.99 -4.55
CA LYS A 17 17.93 13.57 -4.98
C LYS A 17 17.95 15.09 -4.92
N LEU A 18 16.84 15.76 -5.23
CA LEU A 18 16.73 17.23 -5.19
C LEU A 18 16.86 17.77 -3.77
N VAL A 19 16.28 17.08 -2.78
CA VAL A 19 16.29 17.54 -1.38
C VAL A 19 17.46 17.00 -0.57
N PHE A 20 18.18 15.97 -1.07
CA PHE A 20 19.23 15.29 -0.31
C PHE A 20 20.35 16.22 0.18
N THR A 21 20.71 17.23 -0.61
CA THR A 21 21.81 18.15 -0.26
C THR A 21 21.40 19.18 0.79
N THR A 22 20.11 19.55 0.85
CA THR A 22 19.59 20.56 1.78
C THR A 22 19.01 19.95 3.05
N GLU A 23 18.24 18.87 2.92
CA GLU A 23 17.54 18.19 4.01
C GLU A 23 17.63 16.66 3.84
N PRO A 24 18.81 16.05 4.06
CA PRO A 24 19.00 14.62 3.85
C PRO A 24 18.08 13.74 4.72
N GLU A 25 17.61 14.25 5.86
CA GLU A 25 16.69 13.56 6.77
C GLU A 25 15.28 13.41 6.19
N ARG A 26 14.88 14.30 5.27
CA ARG A 26 13.59 14.24 4.56
C ARG A 26 13.66 13.50 3.24
N SER A 27 14.87 13.16 2.78
CA SER A 27 15.07 12.36 1.58
C SER A 27 14.76 10.89 1.88
N MET A 28 13.79 10.33 1.16
CA MET A 28 13.34 8.95 1.30
C MET A 28 13.46 8.22 -0.03
N ALA A 29 13.87 6.96 -0.02
CA ALA A 29 13.72 6.08 -1.17
C ALA A 29 12.23 5.89 -1.50
N SER A 30 11.91 5.47 -2.73
CA SER A 30 10.53 5.11 -3.06
C SER A 30 10.05 3.94 -2.20
N GLY A 31 8.85 4.06 -1.64
CA GLY A 31 8.10 2.94 -1.07
C GLY A 31 7.53 2.04 -2.16
N PHE A 32 6.75 1.05 -1.74
CA PHE A 32 6.01 0.19 -2.66
C PHE A 32 4.84 0.94 -3.31
N CYS A 33 4.85 1.00 -4.64
CA CYS A 33 3.85 1.71 -5.46
C CYS A 33 2.90 0.76 -6.22
N GLY A 34 2.85 -0.52 -5.82
CA GLY A 34 2.06 -1.52 -6.53
C GLY A 34 0.64 -1.67 -6.00
N PHE A 35 -0.23 -2.26 -6.83
CA PHE A 35 -1.60 -2.62 -6.48
C PHE A 35 -1.74 -4.14 -6.46
N ASN A 36 -1.10 -4.79 -5.48
CA ASN A 36 -1.18 -6.24 -5.31
C ASN A 36 -2.28 -6.59 -4.29
N MET A 37 -3.53 -6.56 -4.74
CA MET A 37 -4.71 -6.87 -3.93
C MET A 37 -5.56 -7.94 -4.58
N ALA A 38 -6.29 -8.69 -3.74
CA ALA A 38 -7.32 -9.60 -4.21
C ALA A 38 -8.56 -8.82 -4.64
N TYR A 39 -9.21 -9.28 -5.70
CA TYR A 39 -10.51 -8.77 -6.13
C TYR A 39 -11.57 -9.84 -5.88
N PHE A 40 -12.71 -9.41 -5.37
CA PHE A 40 -13.83 -10.25 -5.03
C PHE A 40 -15.06 -9.85 -5.85
N GLY A 41 -15.78 -10.85 -6.35
CA GLY A 41 -17.03 -10.64 -7.05
C GLY A 41 -17.93 -11.85 -6.88
N GLY A 42 -19.24 -11.63 -6.83
CA GLY A 42 -20.22 -12.71 -6.69
C GLY A 42 -21.18 -12.46 -5.55
N ILE A 43 -21.40 -13.48 -4.72
CA ILE A 43 -22.33 -13.47 -3.59
C ILE A 43 -21.57 -13.80 -2.30
N ASN A 44 -21.79 -13.04 -1.23
CA ASN A 44 -21.16 -13.25 0.08
C ASN A 44 -21.91 -14.32 0.92
N GLN A 45 -21.44 -14.58 2.14
CA GLN A 45 -22.01 -15.57 3.07
C GLN A 45 -23.45 -15.26 3.51
N PHE A 46 -23.93 -14.03 3.33
CA PHE A 46 -25.29 -13.62 3.66
C PHE A 46 -26.23 -13.65 2.44
N GLY A 47 -25.73 -14.05 1.27
CA GLY A 47 -26.52 -14.05 0.03
C GLY A 47 -26.58 -12.70 -0.68
N GLU A 48 -25.73 -11.74 -0.30
CA GLU A 48 -25.69 -10.40 -0.87
C GLU A 48 -24.69 -10.31 -2.03
N PRO A 49 -25.00 -9.56 -3.09
CA PRO A 49 -24.06 -9.35 -4.19
C PRO A 49 -22.89 -8.45 -3.78
N ILE A 50 -21.69 -8.84 -4.17
CA ILE A 50 -20.45 -8.09 -3.90
C ILE A 50 -19.64 -7.87 -5.18
N ALA A 51 -18.91 -6.76 -5.19
CA ALA A 51 -17.86 -6.42 -6.14
C ALA A 51 -16.88 -5.51 -5.42
N ASP A 52 -15.82 -6.10 -4.86
CA ASP A 52 -14.93 -5.43 -3.91
C ASP A 52 -13.46 -5.83 -4.12
N MET A 53 -12.56 -5.19 -3.37
CA MET A 53 -11.13 -5.45 -3.36
C MET A 53 -10.60 -5.50 -1.93
N SER A 54 -9.58 -6.34 -1.70
CA SER A 54 -8.95 -6.42 -0.39
C SER A 54 -8.30 -5.09 0.00
N VAL A 55 -8.47 -4.73 1.27
CA VAL A 55 -7.82 -3.59 1.94
C VAL A 55 -6.32 -3.78 2.16
N ASP A 56 -5.78 -4.99 1.94
CA ASP A 56 -4.36 -5.33 2.11
C ASP A 56 -3.40 -4.39 1.36
N ILE A 57 -3.86 -3.74 0.29
CA ILE A 57 -3.09 -2.73 -0.43
C ILE A 57 -2.62 -1.57 0.48
N ASN A 58 -3.37 -1.29 1.55
CA ASN A 58 -3.02 -0.27 2.52
C ASN A 58 -1.85 -0.68 3.42
N GLY A 59 -1.42 -1.93 3.40
CA GLY A 59 -0.31 -2.46 4.22
C GLY A 59 1.06 -2.34 3.54
N ALA A 60 1.24 -1.41 2.61
CA ALA A 60 2.49 -1.29 1.85
C ALA A 60 3.63 -0.73 2.71
N GLY A 61 4.87 -1.08 2.34
CA GLY A 61 6.08 -0.59 3.00
C GLY A 61 6.55 0.75 2.44
N TYR A 62 7.04 1.63 3.32
CA TYR A 62 7.67 2.90 2.94
C TYR A 62 9.18 2.78 2.79
N GLY A 63 9.75 3.63 1.95
CA GLY A 63 11.17 3.60 1.65
C GLY A 63 12.05 4.05 2.82
N ALA A 64 13.28 3.54 2.86
CA ALA A 64 14.29 3.95 3.82
C ALA A 64 14.70 5.42 3.62
N THR A 65 15.18 6.06 4.69
CA THR A 65 15.91 7.34 4.58
C THR A 65 17.41 7.09 4.73
N ARG A 66 18.20 8.16 4.79
CA ARG A 66 19.66 8.07 4.92
C ARG A 66 20.13 7.29 6.16
N ASN A 67 19.39 7.35 7.26
CA ASN A 67 19.84 6.92 8.59
C ASN A 67 18.85 5.97 9.30
N ARG A 68 17.75 5.60 8.64
CA ARG A 68 16.79 4.63 9.14
C ARG A 68 16.26 3.79 7.99
N ASP A 69 15.95 2.55 8.30
CA ASP A 69 15.28 1.65 7.39
C ASP A 69 13.88 2.17 7.04
N GLY A 70 13.27 1.51 6.05
CA GLY A 70 11.88 1.74 5.70
C GLY A 70 10.93 1.43 6.86
N VAL A 71 9.67 1.79 6.69
CA VAL A 71 8.62 1.40 7.64
C VAL A 71 7.84 0.26 7.01
N ASP A 72 7.81 -0.88 7.71
CA ASP A 72 6.99 -2.03 7.33
C ASP A 72 5.51 -1.74 7.61
N VAL A 73 4.61 -2.19 6.73
CA VAL A 73 3.14 -2.07 6.88
C VAL A 73 2.73 -0.63 7.26
N ALA A 74 3.17 0.33 6.46
CA ALA A 74 3.15 1.75 6.81
C ALA A 74 1.95 2.54 6.25
N GLY A 75 1.28 2.02 5.23
CA GLY A 75 0.22 2.73 4.50
C GLY A 75 0.36 2.60 2.98
N ALA A 76 -0.68 2.98 2.25
CA ALA A 76 -0.59 3.13 0.80
C ALA A 76 0.03 4.47 0.41
N VAL A 77 0.88 4.50 -0.63
CA VAL A 77 1.52 5.73 -1.12
C VAL A 77 0.53 6.81 -1.58
N PHE A 78 -0.68 6.42 -2.01
CA PHE A 78 -1.74 7.33 -2.43
C PHE A 78 -2.69 7.72 -1.28
N ALA A 79 -2.65 7.02 -0.15
CA ALA A 79 -3.48 7.27 1.03
C ALA A 79 -2.64 7.02 2.31
N PRO A 80 -1.74 7.95 2.68
CA PRO A 80 -0.68 7.63 3.65
C PRO A 80 -1.14 7.36 5.08
N GLU A 81 -2.37 7.71 5.40
CA GLU A 81 -3.01 7.48 6.70
C GLU A 81 -4.02 6.31 6.65
N SER A 82 -4.02 5.53 5.56
CA SER A 82 -4.88 4.35 5.45
C SER A 82 -4.35 3.19 6.31
N ASP A 83 -5.26 2.27 6.62
CA ASP A 83 -5.00 1.07 7.42
C ASP A 83 -5.52 -0.16 6.66
N VAL A 84 -4.92 -1.31 6.93
CA VAL A 84 -5.41 -2.62 6.52
C VAL A 84 -6.59 -3.08 7.37
N GLY A 85 -6.79 -2.49 8.56
CA GLY A 85 -7.90 -2.83 9.43
C GLY A 85 -7.81 -4.25 10.00
N ASP A 86 -8.92 -4.73 10.54
CA ASP A 86 -8.99 -6.02 11.23
C ASP A 86 -9.41 -7.15 10.26
N ALA A 87 -8.71 -8.28 10.32
CA ALA A 87 -9.05 -9.48 9.56
C ALA A 87 -10.50 -9.92 9.81
N GLU A 88 -10.98 -9.82 11.04
CA GLU A 88 -12.36 -10.17 11.40
C GLU A 88 -13.40 -9.29 10.69
N SER A 89 -13.05 -8.03 10.39
CA SER A 89 -13.94 -7.12 9.66
C SER A 89 -14.02 -7.52 8.19
N GLU A 90 -12.90 -7.92 7.61
CA GLU A 90 -12.82 -8.42 6.23
C GLU A 90 -13.58 -9.75 6.08
N GLU A 91 -13.32 -10.71 6.96
CA GLU A 91 -13.97 -12.03 6.97
C GLU A 91 -15.49 -11.95 7.20
N LEU A 92 -15.96 -10.88 7.85
CA LEU A 92 -17.39 -10.67 8.05
C LEU A 92 -18.11 -10.31 6.75
N HIS A 93 -17.48 -9.57 5.83
CA HIS A 93 -18.17 -9.04 4.65
C HIS A 93 -17.76 -9.70 3.33
N LEU A 94 -16.56 -10.31 3.27
CA LEU A 94 -16.04 -11.01 2.10
C LEU A 94 -16.06 -12.53 2.31
N PRO A 95 -16.31 -13.34 1.27
CA PRO A 95 -16.46 -14.79 1.37
C PRO A 95 -15.10 -15.52 1.36
N PHE A 96 -14.20 -15.15 2.25
CA PHE A 96 -12.93 -15.85 2.45
C PHE A 96 -12.55 -15.88 3.94
N ILE A 97 -11.47 -16.59 4.24
CA ILE A 97 -10.88 -16.64 5.58
C ILE A 97 -9.37 -16.45 5.45
N TYR A 98 -8.78 -15.62 6.32
CA TYR A 98 -7.33 -15.49 6.41
C TYR A 98 -6.76 -16.77 7.03
N LEU A 99 -5.68 -17.28 6.42
CA LEU A 99 -4.95 -18.43 6.96
C LEU A 99 -3.70 -18.01 7.74
N TYR A 100 -3.27 -16.77 7.55
CA TYR A 100 -2.09 -16.13 8.14
C TYR A 100 -2.26 -14.62 8.11
#